data_AF-A0A6S6YSG6-F1
#
_entry.id   AF-A0A6S6YSG6-F1
#
_cell.length_a   1.000
_cell.length_b   1.000
_cell.length_c   1.000
_cell.angle_alpha   90.00
_cell.angle_beta   90.00
_cell.angle_gamma   90.00
#
_symmetry.space_group_name_H-M   'P 1'
#
loop_
_entity.id
_entity.type
_entity.pdbx_description
1 polymer ?
#
loop_
_entity_poly.entity_id
_entity_poly.type
_entity_poly.pdbx_seq_one_letter_code
_entity_poly.pdbx_strand_id
1 'polypeptide(L)'
;MGEHPLESPRQLCERLQARLETERARLQQWQAIEADYQRKYADGLSPLEKKLHELRMKLVLCFDHAHKNMGLSKSEREFVSELVVEFSEELLQLDAKGELPAGCDAGRLRTLYKKHGGSDYDTDVADETDDAKAELADALGLDPDADLTAFSPTELLQRIQDQYEDNEAEELLSLARLATRSATPNAVAWQAMQDAEAVRAGQAAQNPDLQASVDAAGDIADERLPQVNAMLQAQLDDVLHQAAYAEDGFKLRYDLDPFASFDPETVLEDLDADIVDIQEYIQELEHEVMQFADQALLKAWLKAMKREIAAIERREG
;
A
#
# COMPACT_ATOMS: atom_id res chain seq x y z
N MET A 1 33.72 -29.74 8.39
CA MET A 1 32.79 -29.71 9.53
C MET A 1 33.16 -28.50 10.37
N GLY A 2 32.81 -27.31 9.88
CA GLY A 2 33.01 -26.07 10.63
C GLY A 2 31.78 -25.90 11.51
N GLU A 3 31.89 -26.29 12.77
CA GLU A 3 30.90 -25.95 13.77
C GLU A 3 30.91 -24.42 13.90
N HIS A 4 29.84 -23.77 13.47
CA HIS A 4 29.59 -22.37 13.84
C HIS A 4 29.63 -22.30 15.37
N PRO A 5 30.41 -21.39 15.99
CA PRO A 5 30.38 -21.26 17.44
C PRO A 5 28.96 -20.83 17.80
N LEU A 6 28.26 -21.67 18.56
CA LEU A 6 27.00 -21.29 19.20
C LEU A 6 27.27 -19.97 19.95
N GLU A 7 26.54 -18.92 19.59
CA GLU A 7 26.62 -17.60 20.20
C GLU A 7 26.61 -17.75 21.74
N SER A 8 27.62 -17.20 22.43
CA SER A 8 27.65 -17.28 23.89
C SER A 8 26.52 -16.44 24.50
N PRO A 9 26.03 -16.76 25.72
CA PRO A 9 24.96 -15.99 26.36
C PRO A 9 25.27 -14.49 26.49
N ARG A 10 26.55 -14.12 26.61
CA ARG A 10 26.99 -12.72 26.67
C ARG A 10 26.91 -12.04 25.30
N GLN A 11 27.36 -12.72 24.24
CA GLN A 11 27.24 -12.21 22.86
C GLN A 11 25.78 -12.02 22.47
N LEU A 12 24.90 -12.96 22.85
CA LEU A 12 23.45 -12.82 22.67
C LEU A 12 22.91 -11.58 23.38
N CYS A 13 23.31 -11.34 24.64
CA CYS A 13 22.93 -10.15 25.40
C CYS A 13 23.37 -8.86 24.68
N GLU A 14 24.62 -8.78 24.23
CA GLU A 14 25.18 -7.62 23.51
C GLU A 14 24.40 -7.37 22.21
N ARG A 15 24.11 -8.42 21.44
CA ARG A 15 23.33 -8.32 20.20
C ARG A 15 21.90 -7.86 20.44
N LEU A 16 21.22 -8.40 21.47
CA LEU A 16 19.87 -7.99 21.82
C LEU A 16 19.81 -6.53 22.29
N GLN A 17 20.79 -6.08 23.10
CA GLN A 17 20.89 -4.68 23.50
C GLN A 17 21.06 -3.75 22.29
N ALA A 18 22.00 -4.06 21.39
CA ALA A 18 22.21 -3.27 20.19
C ALA A 18 20.99 -3.24 19.26
N ARG A 19 20.29 -4.38 19.09
CA ARG A 19 19.07 -4.43 18.28
C ARG A 19 17.94 -3.65 18.91
N LEU A 20 17.75 -3.76 20.23
CA LEU A 20 16.73 -3.03 20.96
C LEU A 20 16.95 -1.51 20.90
N GLU A 21 18.20 -1.05 21.03
CA GLU A 21 18.54 0.36 20.83
C GLU A 21 18.19 0.85 19.43
N THR A 22 18.52 0.05 18.41
CA THR A 22 18.20 0.35 17.00
C THR A 22 16.69 0.48 16.77
N GLU A 23 15.91 -0.50 17.23
CA GLU A 23 14.45 -0.50 17.02
C GLU A 23 13.75 0.59 17.84
N ARG A 24 14.25 0.91 19.04
CA ARG A 24 13.74 2.05 19.83
C ARG A 24 13.99 3.37 19.12
N ALA A 25 15.16 3.54 18.50
CA ALA A 25 15.45 4.72 17.69
C ALA A 25 14.50 4.81 16.48
N ARG A 26 14.27 3.70 15.76
CA ARG A 26 13.32 3.63 14.63
C ARG A 26 11.90 4.00 15.06
N LEU A 27 11.42 3.44 16.16
CA LEU A 27 10.10 3.78 16.72
C LEU A 27 10.00 5.27 17.09
N GLN A 28 11.06 5.83 17.68
CA GLN A 28 11.10 7.26 18.03
C GLN A 28 11.07 8.14 16.77
N GLN A 29 11.73 7.73 15.68
CA GLN A 29 11.70 8.46 14.41
C GLN A 29 10.27 8.48 13.84
N TRP A 30 9.58 7.34 13.82
CA TRP A 30 8.16 7.28 13.42
C TRP A 30 7.28 8.24 14.22
N GLN A 31 7.46 8.29 15.54
CA GLN A 31 6.71 9.21 16.41
C GLN A 31 7.06 10.69 16.14
N ALA A 32 8.31 10.97 15.81
CA ALA A 32 8.77 12.33 15.54
C ALA A 32 8.25 12.88 14.20
N ILE A 33 8.16 12.02 13.17
CA ILE A 33 7.81 12.45 11.82
C ILE A 33 6.30 12.56 11.58
N GLU A 34 5.50 11.84 12.36
CA GLU A 34 4.06 11.70 12.14
C GLU A 34 3.34 13.06 11.97
N ALA A 35 3.58 14.01 12.87
CA ALA A 35 2.88 15.30 12.85
C ALA A 35 3.28 16.18 11.65
N ASP A 36 4.53 16.09 11.21
CA ASP A 36 5.04 16.85 10.08
C ASP A 36 4.59 16.22 8.76
N TYR A 37 4.61 14.90 8.66
CA TYR A 37 4.05 14.18 7.50
C TYR A 37 2.56 14.47 7.36
N GLN A 38 1.77 14.35 8.44
CA GLN A 38 0.33 14.62 8.41
C GLN A 38 0.02 16.03 7.90
N ARG A 39 0.74 17.04 8.40
CA ARG A 39 0.58 18.44 7.97
C ARG A 39 0.87 18.59 6.48
N LYS A 40 2.00 18.03 6.04
CA LYS A 40 2.46 18.14 4.66
C LYS A 40 1.55 17.40 3.68
N TYR A 41 1.08 16.21 4.05
CA TYR A 41 0.10 15.46 3.29
C TYR A 41 -1.21 16.25 3.16
N ALA A 42 -1.74 16.76 4.28
CA ALA A 42 -3.01 17.48 4.31
C ALA A 42 -2.98 18.81 3.52
N ASP A 43 -1.87 19.55 3.61
CA ASP A 43 -1.72 20.86 2.97
C ASP A 43 -1.19 20.77 1.52
N GLY A 44 -0.43 19.72 1.21
CA GLY A 44 0.27 19.53 -0.05
C GLY A 44 -0.39 18.49 -0.96
N LEU A 45 -0.27 17.20 -0.60
CA LEU A 45 -0.65 16.08 -1.47
C LEU A 45 -2.17 15.88 -1.59
N SER A 46 -2.91 15.89 -0.48
CA SER A 46 -4.35 15.59 -0.49
C SER A 46 -5.19 16.51 -1.40
N PRO A 47 -4.95 17.85 -1.47
CA PRO A 47 -5.62 18.70 -2.45
C PRO A 47 -5.29 18.35 -3.90
N LEU A 48 -4.06 17.89 -4.17
CA LEU A 48 -3.60 17.51 -5.51
C LEU A 48 -4.23 16.18 -5.92
N GLU A 49 -4.28 15.18 -5.05
CA GLU A 49 -4.99 13.91 -5.29
C GLU A 49 -6.46 14.16 -5.65
N LYS A 50 -7.16 14.97 -4.85
CA LYS A 50 -8.56 15.38 -5.15
C LYS A 50 -8.68 15.99 -6.53
N LYS A 51 -7.76 16.90 -6.87
CA LYS A 51 -7.74 17.57 -8.17
C LYS A 51 -7.47 16.58 -9.31
N LEU A 52 -6.56 15.64 -9.12
CA LEU A 52 -6.25 14.58 -10.08
C LEU A 52 -7.48 13.71 -10.33
N HIS A 53 -8.16 13.25 -9.29
CA HIS A 53 -9.37 12.43 -9.42
C HIS A 53 -10.53 13.19 -10.09
N GLU A 54 -10.68 14.49 -9.85
CA GLU A 54 -11.61 15.35 -10.60
C GLU A 54 -11.25 15.43 -12.10
N LEU A 55 -9.96 15.43 -12.44
CA LEU A 55 -9.50 15.40 -13.83
C LEU A 55 -9.72 14.03 -14.47
N ARG A 56 -9.45 12.94 -13.75
CA ARG A 56 -9.79 11.57 -14.20
C ARG A 56 -11.28 11.43 -14.49
N MET A 57 -12.14 11.98 -13.64
CA MET A 57 -13.59 12.01 -13.92
C MET A 57 -13.88 12.79 -15.21
N LYS A 58 -13.25 13.94 -15.44
CA LYS A 58 -13.42 14.68 -16.72
C LYS A 58 -12.94 13.88 -17.93
N LEU A 59 -11.82 13.15 -17.80
CA LEU A 59 -11.31 12.28 -18.86
C LEU A 59 -12.31 11.18 -19.22
N VAL A 60 -12.85 10.48 -18.23
CA VAL A 60 -13.91 9.48 -18.41
C VAL A 60 -15.08 10.05 -19.21
N LEU A 61 -15.53 11.28 -18.89
CA LEU A 61 -16.61 11.94 -19.62
C LEU A 61 -16.23 12.36 -21.04
N CYS A 62 -15.02 12.89 -21.23
CA CYS A 62 -14.50 13.26 -22.55
C CYS A 62 -14.38 12.02 -23.45
N PHE A 63 -13.90 10.91 -22.93
CA PHE A 63 -13.75 9.65 -23.64
C PHE A 63 -15.11 9.02 -24.00
N ASP A 64 -16.10 8.98 -23.09
CA ASP A 64 -17.46 8.55 -23.44
C ASP A 64 -18.07 9.40 -24.56
N HIS A 65 -17.85 10.72 -24.50
CA HIS A 65 -18.31 11.64 -25.54
C HIS A 65 -17.61 11.36 -26.88
N ALA A 66 -16.28 11.23 -26.86
CA ALA A 66 -15.48 10.99 -28.05
C ALA A 66 -15.83 9.67 -28.73
N HIS A 67 -16.03 8.61 -27.95
CA HIS A 67 -16.47 7.31 -28.41
C HIS A 67 -17.76 7.40 -29.25
N LYS A 68 -18.70 8.28 -28.87
CA LYS A 68 -19.99 8.46 -29.56
C LYS A 68 -19.92 9.47 -30.72
N ASN A 69 -19.19 10.57 -30.55
CA ASN A 69 -19.43 11.79 -31.34
C ASN A 69 -18.21 12.29 -32.14
N MET A 70 -17.01 11.75 -31.95
CA MET A 70 -15.77 12.32 -32.54
C MET A 70 -15.18 11.50 -33.69
N GLY A 71 -16.02 10.81 -34.47
CA GLY A 71 -15.58 10.15 -35.71
C GLY A 71 -14.40 9.18 -35.53
N LEU A 72 -14.29 8.54 -34.37
CA LEU A 72 -13.22 7.61 -34.03
C LEU A 72 -13.32 6.32 -34.87
N SER A 73 -12.17 5.81 -35.31
CA SER A 73 -12.05 4.49 -35.92
C SER A 73 -12.39 3.38 -34.92
N LYS A 74 -12.51 2.13 -35.40
CA LYS A 74 -12.82 0.99 -34.53
C LYS A 74 -11.77 0.81 -33.44
N SER A 75 -10.49 0.80 -33.80
CA SER A 75 -9.39 0.64 -32.84
C SER A 75 -9.20 1.85 -31.92
N GLU A 76 -9.52 3.07 -32.36
CA GLU A 76 -9.57 4.24 -31.49
C GLU A 76 -10.71 4.13 -30.46
N ARG A 77 -11.88 3.63 -30.85
CA ARG A 77 -13.02 3.42 -29.94
C ARG A 77 -12.79 2.32 -28.92
N GLU A 78 -12.15 1.23 -29.32
CA GLU A 78 -11.75 0.15 -28.41
C GLU A 78 -10.83 0.70 -27.31
N PHE A 79 -9.76 1.40 -27.70
CA PHE A 79 -8.83 1.99 -26.74
C PHE A 79 -9.45 3.07 -25.85
N VAL A 80 -10.31 3.92 -26.38
CA VAL A 80 -11.06 4.90 -25.56
C VAL A 80 -12.00 4.19 -24.58
N SER A 81 -12.52 3.01 -24.93
CA SER A 81 -13.35 2.22 -24.01
C SER A 81 -12.53 1.60 -22.90
N GLU A 82 -11.34 1.07 -23.21
CA GLU A 82 -10.36 0.58 -22.24
C GLU A 82 -10.02 1.68 -21.22
N LEU A 83 -9.65 2.88 -21.69
CA LEU A 83 -9.37 4.02 -20.81
C LEU A 83 -10.57 4.45 -19.95
N VAL A 84 -11.80 4.36 -20.47
CA VAL A 84 -13.00 4.65 -19.66
C VAL A 84 -13.17 3.63 -18.55
N VAL A 85 -12.93 2.34 -18.83
CA VAL A 85 -13.02 1.26 -17.84
C VAL A 85 -11.96 1.48 -16.76
N GLU A 86 -10.70 1.62 -17.14
CA GLU A 86 -9.54 1.80 -16.24
C GLU A 86 -9.74 3.00 -15.29
N PHE A 87 -9.96 4.21 -15.83
CA PHE A 87 -10.16 5.39 -14.98
C PHE A 87 -11.46 5.32 -14.15
N SER A 88 -12.49 4.61 -14.63
CA SER A 88 -13.70 4.42 -13.83
C SER A 88 -13.44 3.46 -12.67
N GLU A 89 -12.65 2.41 -12.90
CA GLU A 89 -12.25 1.44 -11.90
C GLU A 89 -11.49 2.12 -10.76
N GLU A 90 -10.43 2.88 -11.07
CA GLU A 90 -9.65 3.61 -10.06
C GLU A 90 -10.53 4.52 -9.19
N LEU A 91 -11.46 5.26 -9.80
CA LEU A 91 -12.38 6.13 -9.07
C LEU A 91 -13.39 5.33 -8.23
N LEU A 92 -13.85 4.17 -8.71
CA LEU A 92 -14.76 3.30 -7.97
C LEU A 92 -14.06 2.57 -6.81
N GLN A 93 -12.76 2.34 -6.90
CA GLN A 93 -11.96 1.85 -5.77
C GLN A 93 -11.91 2.90 -4.63
N LEU A 94 -11.78 4.19 -4.96
CA LEU A 94 -11.89 5.27 -3.97
C LEU A 94 -13.31 5.38 -3.37
N ASP A 95 -14.35 5.20 -4.19
CA ASP A 95 -15.74 5.17 -3.73
C ASP A 95 -15.98 4.06 -2.70
N ALA A 96 -15.38 2.87 -2.92
CA ALA A 96 -15.48 1.76 -1.99
C ALA A 96 -14.98 2.11 -0.59
N LYS A 97 -13.94 2.95 -0.48
CA LYS A 97 -13.41 3.47 0.80
C LYS A 97 -14.07 4.76 1.28
N GLY A 98 -15.01 5.32 0.51
CA GLY A 98 -15.68 6.58 0.83
C GLY A 98 -14.81 7.84 0.60
N GLU A 99 -13.79 7.73 -0.24
CA GLU A 99 -12.79 8.77 -0.51
C GLU A 99 -13.00 9.46 -1.87
N LEU A 100 -14.05 9.07 -2.60
CA LEU A 100 -14.42 9.68 -3.87
C LEU A 100 -14.69 11.19 -3.71
N PRO A 101 -14.05 12.07 -4.52
CA PRO A 101 -14.32 13.51 -4.46
C PRO A 101 -15.78 13.85 -4.73
N ALA A 102 -16.31 14.89 -4.06
CA ALA A 102 -17.71 15.31 -4.18
C ALA A 102 -18.16 15.69 -5.61
N GLY A 103 -17.23 15.99 -6.51
CA GLY A 103 -17.50 16.26 -7.93
C GLY A 103 -17.70 15.02 -8.80
N CYS A 104 -17.45 13.83 -8.25
CA CYS A 104 -17.51 12.56 -8.96
C CYS A 104 -18.78 11.77 -8.57
N ASP A 105 -19.45 11.22 -9.58
CA ASP A 105 -20.71 10.48 -9.40
C ASP A 105 -20.45 8.98 -9.58
N ALA A 106 -20.43 8.23 -8.48
CA ALA A 106 -20.21 6.78 -8.47
C ALA A 106 -21.24 6.01 -9.31
N GLY A 107 -22.51 6.42 -9.29
CA GLY A 107 -23.56 5.75 -10.09
C GLY A 107 -23.33 5.96 -11.59
N ARG A 108 -22.87 7.15 -11.97
CA ARG A 108 -22.45 7.43 -13.35
C ARG A 108 -21.22 6.63 -13.74
N LEU A 109 -20.21 6.52 -12.87
CA LEU A 109 -19.01 5.71 -13.10
C LEU A 109 -19.37 4.24 -13.35
N ARG A 110 -20.19 3.61 -12.50
CA ARG A 110 -20.68 2.24 -12.69
C ARG A 110 -21.40 2.06 -14.03
N THR A 111 -22.21 3.05 -14.41
CA THR A 111 -22.92 3.04 -15.71
C THR A 111 -21.94 3.10 -16.90
N LEU A 112 -20.90 3.93 -16.80
CA LEU A 112 -19.89 4.08 -17.86
C LEU A 112 -18.98 2.86 -17.94
N TYR A 113 -18.50 2.37 -16.80
CA TYR A 113 -17.77 1.11 -16.68
C TYR A 113 -18.53 -0.01 -17.38
N LYS A 114 -19.79 -0.26 -16.98
CA LYS A 114 -20.64 -1.30 -17.58
C LYS A 114 -20.87 -1.12 -19.07
N LYS A 115 -21.03 0.12 -19.52
CA LYS A 115 -21.22 0.43 -20.93
C LYS A 115 -19.99 0.13 -21.78
N HIS A 116 -18.79 0.30 -21.25
CA HIS A 116 -17.53 0.16 -21.98
C HIS A 116 -16.85 -1.20 -21.77
N GLY A 117 -16.91 -1.77 -20.56
CA GLY A 117 -16.38 -3.09 -20.22
C GLY A 117 -17.35 -4.25 -20.48
N GLY A 118 -18.66 -3.99 -20.47
CA GLY A 118 -19.70 -4.99 -20.75
C GLY A 118 -20.14 -5.82 -19.53
N SER A 119 -19.48 -5.66 -18.39
CA SER A 119 -19.74 -6.32 -17.11
C SER A 119 -20.02 -5.30 -16.00
N ASP A 120 -20.47 -5.78 -14.84
CA ASP A 120 -20.79 -4.92 -13.71
C ASP A 120 -19.58 -4.83 -12.78
N TYR A 121 -19.14 -3.62 -12.43
CA TYR A 121 -17.92 -3.41 -11.63
C TYR A 121 -17.94 -4.21 -10.31
N ASP A 122 -19.07 -4.23 -9.60
CA ASP A 122 -19.15 -4.94 -8.32
C ASP A 122 -19.04 -6.46 -8.49
N THR A 123 -19.44 -6.98 -9.66
CA THR A 123 -19.29 -8.40 -9.99
C THR A 123 -17.85 -8.71 -10.36
N ASP A 124 -17.23 -7.91 -11.23
CA ASP A 124 -15.83 -8.10 -11.63
C ASP A 124 -14.90 -8.04 -10.42
N VAL A 125 -15.09 -7.04 -9.55
CA VAL A 125 -14.35 -6.90 -8.30
C VAL A 125 -14.49 -8.13 -7.41
N ALA A 126 -15.70 -8.67 -7.27
CA ALA A 126 -15.93 -9.85 -6.45
C ALA A 126 -15.25 -11.08 -7.05
N ASP A 127 -15.43 -11.30 -8.35
CA ASP A 127 -14.85 -12.43 -9.08
C ASP A 127 -13.32 -12.38 -9.04
N GLU A 128 -12.70 -11.23 -9.32
CA GLU A 128 -11.25 -11.03 -9.24
C GLU A 128 -10.69 -11.26 -7.83
N THR A 129 -11.42 -10.79 -6.81
CA THR A 129 -10.99 -10.95 -5.42
C THR A 129 -11.06 -12.42 -4.99
N ASP A 130 -12.10 -13.13 -5.41
CA ASP A 130 -12.29 -14.54 -5.07
C ASP A 130 -11.33 -15.45 -5.85
N ASP A 131 -11.08 -15.15 -7.13
CA ASP A 131 -10.07 -15.84 -7.94
C ASP A 131 -8.67 -15.64 -7.35
N ALA A 132 -8.30 -14.40 -7.00
CA ALA A 132 -7.01 -14.11 -6.37
C ALA A 132 -6.83 -14.82 -5.02
N LYS A 133 -7.89 -14.92 -4.20
CA LYS A 133 -7.84 -15.68 -2.94
C LYS A 133 -7.60 -17.17 -3.20
N ALA A 134 -8.30 -17.77 -4.16
CA ALA A 134 -8.17 -19.18 -4.46
C ALA A 134 -6.77 -19.51 -4.99
N GLU A 135 -6.24 -18.69 -5.90
CA GLU A 135 -4.90 -18.86 -6.47
C GLU A 135 -3.80 -18.68 -5.41
N LEU A 136 -3.90 -17.63 -4.58
CA LEU A 136 -2.94 -17.39 -3.50
C LEU A 136 -2.98 -18.51 -2.45
N ALA A 137 -4.17 -18.98 -2.07
CA ALA A 137 -4.31 -20.07 -1.11
C ALA A 137 -3.68 -21.37 -1.63
N ASP A 138 -3.92 -21.72 -2.89
CA ASP A 138 -3.30 -22.90 -3.53
C ASP A 138 -1.78 -22.76 -3.59
N ALA A 139 -1.29 -21.62 -4.08
CA ALA A 139 0.15 -21.35 -4.16
C ALA A 139 0.82 -21.52 -2.79
N LEU A 140 0.28 -20.87 -1.75
CA LEU A 140 0.82 -20.91 -0.39
C LEU A 140 0.55 -22.21 0.37
N GLY A 141 -0.12 -23.19 -0.24
CA GLY A 141 -0.49 -24.46 0.38
C GLY A 141 -1.43 -24.30 1.59
N LEU A 142 -2.29 -23.29 1.55
CA LEU A 142 -3.32 -23.01 2.55
C LEU A 142 -4.61 -23.78 2.23
N ASP A 143 -5.55 -23.80 3.17
CA ASP A 143 -6.91 -24.28 2.92
C ASP A 143 -7.57 -23.37 1.87
N PRO A 144 -8.25 -23.90 0.83
CA PRO A 144 -9.03 -23.08 -0.10
C PRO A 144 -10.05 -22.15 0.57
N ASP A 145 -10.56 -22.54 1.75
CA ASP A 145 -11.49 -21.73 2.55
C ASP A 145 -10.75 -20.89 3.63
N ALA A 146 -9.42 -20.76 3.55
CA ALA A 146 -8.65 -19.96 4.49
C ALA A 146 -9.02 -18.48 4.40
N ASP A 147 -9.27 -17.87 5.56
CA ASP A 147 -9.44 -16.43 5.63
C ASP A 147 -8.09 -15.72 5.49
N LEU A 148 -7.76 -15.36 4.24
CA LEU A 148 -6.53 -14.62 3.93
C LEU A 148 -6.49 -13.24 4.59
N THR A 149 -7.64 -12.67 4.97
CA THR A 149 -7.72 -11.38 5.67
C THR A 149 -7.37 -11.49 7.17
N ALA A 150 -7.26 -12.72 7.69
CA ALA A 150 -6.80 -12.97 9.05
C ALA A 150 -5.28 -12.83 9.20
N PHE A 151 -4.52 -12.89 8.11
CA PHE A 151 -3.09 -12.62 8.11
C PHE A 151 -2.83 -11.11 8.00
N SER A 152 -1.85 -10.62 8.74
CA SER A 152 -1.33 -9.28 8.49
C SER A 152 -0.58 -9.25 7.14
N PRO A 153 -0.53 -8.09 6.47
CA PRO A 153 0.25 -7.94 5.24
C PRO A 153 1.73 -8.34 5.42
N THR A 154 2.32 -8.02 6.58
CA THR A 154 3.70 -8.38 6.92
C THR A 154 3.89 -9.89 7.05
N GLU A 155 2.93 -10.63 7.62
CA GLU A 155 2.99 -12.10 7.70
C GLU A 155 2.90 -12.75 6.32
N LEU A 156 2.01 -12.25 5.45
CA LEU A 156 1.91 -12.72 4.07
C LEU A 156 3.20 -12.40 3.28
N LEU A 157 3.73 -11.18 3.43
CA LEU A 157 4.99 -10.75 2.80
C LEU A 157 6.13 -11.70 3.16
N GLN A 158 6.35 -11.93 4.45
CA GLN A 158 7.41 -12.83 4.94
C GLN A 158 7.20 -14.24 4.40
N ARG A 159 5.97 -14.76 4.48
CA ARG A 159 5.65 -16.10 3.99
C ARG A 159 5.96 -16.27 2.50
N ILE A 160 5.66 -15.26 1.69
CA ILE A 160 5.94 -15.25 0.25
C ILE A 160 7.45 -15.13 0.00
N GLN A 161 8.13 -14.15 0.59
CA GLN A 161 9.56 -13.93 0.36
C GLN A 161 10.45 -15.09 0.85
N ASP A 162 10.04 -15.80 1.90
CA ASP A 162 10.80 -16.94 2.43
C ASP A 162 10.72 -18.19 1.52
N GLN A 163 9.70 -18.28 0.67
CA GLN A 163 9.38 -19.51 -0.08
C GLN A 163 9.55 -19.40 -1.60
N TYR A 164 9.51 -18.18 -2.15
CA TYR A 164 9.48 -17.93 -3.59
C TYR A 164 10.63 -17.04 -4.04
N GLU A 165 11.06 -17.21 -5.29
CA GLU A 165 12.04 -16.32 -5.92
C GLU A 165 11.41 -14.97 -6.26
N ASP A 166 12.23 -13.91 -6.42
CA ASP A 166 11.76 -12.52 -6.52
C ASP A 166 10.61 -12.31 -7.54
N ASN A 167 10.68 -12.90 -8.73
CA ASN A 167 9.62 -12.76 -9.75
C ASN A 167 8.31 -13.46 -9.35
N GLU A 168 8.39 -14.68 -8.81
CA GLU A 168 7.23 -15.42 -8.33
C GLU A 168 6.63 -14.74 -7.09
N ALA A 169 7.49 -14.20 -6.22
CA ALA A 169 7.07 -13.42 -5.07
C ALA A 169 6.31 -12.16 -5.48
N GLU A 170 6.74 -11.45 -6.52
CA GLU A 170 6.05 -10.27 -7.02
C GLU A 170 4.64 -10.60 -7.58
N GLU A 171 4.51 -11.69 -8.33
CA GLU A 171 3.22 -12.21 -8.81
C GLU A 171 2.30 -12.56 -7.63
N LEU A 172 2.80 -13.28 -6.62
CA LEU A 172 2.03 -13.64 -5.44
C LEU A 172 1.65 -12.44 -4.58
N LEU A 173 2.51 -11.40 -4.51
CA LEU A 173 2.19 -10.15 -3.82
C LEU A 173 1.10 -9.37 -4.56
N SER A 174 1.07 -9.42 -5.90
CA SER A 174 -0.04 -8.87 -6.69
C SER A 174 -1.37 -9.56 -6.31
N LEU A 175 -1.36 -10.90 -6.27
CA LEU A 175 -2.52 -11.67 -5.82
C LEU A 175 -2.90 -11.35 -4.38
N ALA A 176 -1.92 -11.18 -3.48
CA ALA A 176 -2.17 -10.82 -2.08
C ALA A 176 -2.84 -9.46 -1.93
N ARG A 177 -2.45 -8.45 -2.74
CA ARG A 177 -3.11 -7.13 -2.76
C ARG A 177 -4.58 -7.25 -3.17
N LEU A 178 -4.88 -8.04 -4.20
CA LEU A 178 -6.27 -8.28 -4.63
C LEU A 178 -7.06 -9.06 -3.58
N ALA A 179 -6.50 -10.17 -3.09
CA ALA A 179 -7.15 -11.08 -2.14
C ALA A 179 -7.48 -10.41 -0.79
N THR A 180 -6.64 -9.47 -0.35
CA THR A 180 -6.78 -8.75 0.92
C THR A 180 -7.42 -7.36 0.77
N ARG A 181 -7.84 -6.98 -0.44
CA ARG A 181 -8.47 -5.68 -0.68
C ARG A 181 -9.69 -5.49 0.22
N SER A 182 -9.69 -4.38 0.97
CA SER A 182 -10.78 -4.01 1.86
C SER A 182 -11.56 -2.81 1.32
N ALA A 183 -12.88 -2.89 1.41
CA ALA A 183 -13.78 -1.74 1.22
C ALA A 183 -14.02 -0.96 2.52
N THR A 184 -13.32 -1.30 3.60
CA THR A 184 -13.44 -0.56 4.86
C THR A 184 -12.74 0.80 4.70
N PRO A 185 -13.40 1.93 5.01
CA PRO A 185 -12.73 3.22 5.03
C PRO A 185 -11.50 3.19 5.94
N ASN A 186 -10.38 3.72 5.46
CA ASN A 186 -9.09 3.65 6.16
C ASN A 186 -9.16 4.26 7.58
N ALA A 187 -9.96 5.31 7.78
CA ALA A 187 -10.19 5.91 9.10
C ALA A 187 -10.86 4.93 10.10
N VAL A 188 -11.76 4.07 9.63
CA VAL A 188 -12.43 3.06 10.46
C VAL A 188 -11.47 1.93 10.82
N ALA A 189 -10.72 1.43 9.82
CA ALA A 189 -9.70 0.43 10.04
C ALA A 189 -8.60 0.93 11.01
N TRP A 190 -8.21 2.20 10.87
CA TRP A 190 -7.24 2.83 11.76
C TRP A 190 -7.74 2.92 13.20
N GLN A 191 -9.00 3.32 13.41
CA GLN A 191 -9.58 3.32 14.76
C GLN A 191 -9.59 1.91 15.39
N ALA A 192 -9.90 0.88 14.60
CA ALA A 192 -9.85 -0.50 15.08
C ALA A 192 -8.42 -0.93 15.48
N MET A 193 -7.41 -0.56 14.70
CA MET A 193 -5.99 -0.76 15.06
C MET A 193 -5.64 -0.05 16.37
N GLN A 194 -6.05 1.21 16.53
CA GLN A 194 -5.80 1.98 17.75
C GLN A 194 -6.45 1.34 18.99
N ASP A 195 -7.69 0.85 18.85
CA ASP A 195 -8.40 0.18 19.95
C ASP A 195 -7.71 -1.13 20.35
N ALA A 196 -7.27 -1.93 19.36
CA ALA A 196 -6.51 -3.16 19.59
C ALA A 196 -5.16 -2.87 20.27
N GLU A 197 -4.45 -1.85 19.80
CA GLU A 197 -3.16 -1.45 20.37
C GLU A 197 -3.32 -0.89 21.79
N ALA A 198 -4.38 -0.14 22.07
CA ALA A 198 -4.65 0.35 23.43
C ALA A 198 -4.83 -0.80 24.43
N VAL A 199 -5.50 -1.88 24.03
CA VAL A 199 -5.66 -3.09 24.85
C VAL A 199 -4.30 -3.78 25.06
N ARG A 200 -3.53 -3.97 23.99
CA ARG A 200 -2.19 -4.59 24.04
C ARG A 200 -1.22 -3.77 24.89
N ALA A 201 -1.15 -2.46 24.69
CA ALA A 201 -0.34 -1.55 25.48
C ALA A 201 -0.71 -1.59 26.97
N GLY A 202 -2.01 -1.72 27.30
CA GLY A 202 -2.47 -1.93 28.66
C GLY A 202 -1.98 -3.23 29.29
N GLN A 203 -1.85 -4.30 28.52
CA GLN A 203 -1.27 -5.58 28.95
C GLN A 203 0.26 -5.49 29.07
N ALA A 204 0.94 -4.88 28.10
CA ALA A 204 2.38 -4.66 28.10
C ALA A 204 2.81 -3.82 29.32
N ALA A 205 2.04 -2.79 29.67
CA ALA A 205 2.28 -1.96 30.85
C ALA A 205 2.12 -2.71 32.19
N GLN A 206 1.54 -3.91 32.21
CA GLN A 206 1.44 -4.75 33.41
C GLN A 206 2.57 -5.79 33.48
N ASN A 207 3.33 -5.97 32.39
CA ASN A 207 4.41 -6.94 32.33
C ASN A 207 5.70 -6.35 32.95
N PRO A 208 6.18 -6.87 34.10
CA PRO A 208 7.37 -6.34 34.75
C PRO A 208 8.65 -6.52 33.92
N ASP A 209 8.72 -7.56 33.08
CA ASP A 209 9.88 -7.84 32.24
C ASP A 209 10.08 -6.76 31.17
N LEU A 210 8.99 -6.16 30.68
CA LEU A 210 9.05 -5.05 29.73
C LEU A 210 9.49 -3.72 30.37
N GLN A 211 9.29 -3.58 31.69
CA GLN A 211 9.62 -2.35 32.43
C GLN A 211 11.01 -2.37 33.07
N ALA A 212 11.62 -3.54 33.17
CA ALA A 212 12.88 -3.72 33.85
C ALA A 212 14.05 -3.07 33.09
N SER A 213 14.86 -2.30 33.80
CA SER A 213 16.16 -1.82 33.29
C SER A 213 17.19 -2.93 33.37
N VAL A 214 18.02 -3.06 32.32
CA VAL A 214 19.12 -4.03 32.24
C VAL A 214 20.45 -3.30 32.26
N ASP A 215 21.41 -3.78 33.04
CA ASP A 215 22.78 -3.27 33.05
C ASP A 215 23.50 -3.57 31.72
N ALA A 216 24.63 -2.92 31.45
CA ALA A 216 25.43 -3.25 30.26
C ALA A 216 25.90 -4.73 30.33
N ALA A 217 25.89 -5.45 29.21
CA ALA A 217 26.24 -6.88 29.16
C ALA A 217 27.59 -7.23 29.85
N GLY A 218 28.54 -6.29 29.83
CA GLY A 218 29.83 -6.40 30.53
C GLY A 218 29.71 -6.62 32.05
N ASP A 219 28.72 -5.99 32.67
CA ASP A 219 28.53 -5.91 34.12
C ASP A 219 27.60 -7.01 34.67
N ILE A 220 27.02 -7.84 33.79
CA ILE A 220 26.10 -8.90 34.15
C ILE A 220 26.89 -10.16 34.52
N ALA A 221 26.60 -10.73 35.69
CA ALA A 221 27.14 -12.02 36.10
C ALA A 221 26.64 -13.14 35.15
N ASP A 222 27.54 -14.04 34.74
CA ASP A 222 27.23 -15.06 33.73
C ASP A 222 26.01 -15.93 34.08
N GLU A 223 25.79 -16.19 35.37
CA GLU A 223 24.65 -16.95 35.89
C GLU A 223 23.29 -16.26 35.63
N ARG A 224 23.27 -14.93 35.48
CA ARG A 224 22.06 -14.13 35.22
C ARG A 224 21.79 -13.91 33.74
N LEU A 225 22.76 -14.17 32.85
CA LEU A 225 22.62 -13.93 31.41
C LEU A 225 21.41 -14.63 30.79
N PRO A 226 21.06 -15.90 31.10
CA PRO A 226 19.89 -16.54 30.52
C PRO A 226 18.58 -15.80 30.84
N GLN A 227 18.42 -15.35 32.09
CA GLN A 227 17.24 -14.60 32.52
C GLN A 227 17.19 -13.23 31.84
N VAL A 228 18.32 -12.53 31.76
CA VAL A 228 18.42 -11.23 31.09
C VAL A 228 18.12 -11.34 29.60
N ASN A 229 18.65 -12.37 28.92
CA ASN A 229 18.40 -12.58 27.50
C ASN A 229 16.91 -12.80 27.20
N ALA A 230 16.21 -13.57 28.04
CA ALA A 230 14.77 -13.76 27.89
C ALA A 230 14.01 -12.44 28.05
N MET A 231 14.43 -11.60 29.00
CA MET A 231 13.83 -10.28 29.25
C MET A 231 14.09 -9.30 28.10
N LEU A 232 15.33 -9.24 27.60
CA LEU A 232 15.69 -8.43 26.44
C LEU A 232 14.97 -8.88 25.16
N GLN A 233 14.78 -10.18 24.97
CA GLN A 233 13.99 -10.70 23.86
C GLN A 233 12.53 -10.23 23.96
N ALA A 234 11.90 -10.35 25.14
CA ALA A 234 10.54 -9.87 25.34
C ALA A 234 10.42 -8.35 25.08
N GLN A 235 11.41 -7.56 25.53
CA GLN A 235 11.46 -6.12 25.23
C GLN A 235 11.64 -5.84 23.74
N LEU A 236 12.47 -6.62 23.06
CA LEU A 236 12.68 -6.49 21.62
C LEU A 236 11.40 -6.82 20.85
N ASP A 237 10.73 -7.92 21.18
CA ASP A 237 9.46 -8.32 20.56
C ASP A 237 8.38 -7.25 20.75
N ASP A 238 8.36 -6.58 21.92
CA ASP A 238 7.43 -5.48 22.18
C ASP A 238 7.72 -4.24 21.33
N VAL A 239 8.99 -3.82 21.24
CA VAL A 239 9.39 -2.66 20.43
C VAL A 239 9.22 -2.95 18.93
N LEU A 240 9.53 -4.17 18.47
CA LEU A 240 9.33 -4.58 17.08
C LEU A 240 7.85 -4.49 16.69
N HIS A 241 6.95 -4.95 17.56
CA HIS A 241 5.52 -4.77 17.32
C HIS A 241 5.13 -3.30 17.28
N GLN A 242 5.61 -2.47 18.21
CA GLN A 242 5.28 -1.04 18.21
C GLN A 242 5.77 -0.34 16.94
N ALA A 243 6.95 -0.71 16.45
CA ALA A 243 7.47 -0.22 15.18
C ALA A 243 6.60 -0.67 13.99
N ALA A 244 6.20 -1.95 13.96
CA ALA A 244 5.30 -2.48 12.94
C ALA A 244 3.93 -1.78 12.98
N TYR A 245 3.33 -1.62 14.17
CA TYR A 245 2.08 -0.88 14.36
C TYR A 245 2.18 0.57 13.85
N ALA A 246 3.30 1.25 14.10
CA ALA A 246 3.52 2.61 13.63
C ALA A 246 3.61 2.68 12.09
N GLU A 247 4.35 1.76 11.47
CA GLU A 247 4.51 1.69 10.01
C GLU A 247 3.21 1.24 9.32
N ASP A 248 2.53 0.20 9.82
CA ASP A 248 1.26 -0.29 9.26
C ASP A 248 0.15 0.76 9.41
N GLY A 249 0.11 1.45 10.56
CA GLY A 249 -0.79 2.58 10.78
C GLY A 249 -0.46 3.79 9.90
N PHE A 250 0.81 3.99 9.54
CA PHE A 250 1.21 4.99 8.56
C PHE A 250 0.72 4.61 7.17
N LYS A 251 0.98 3.38 6.71
CA LYS A 251 0.52 2.90 5.39
C LYS A 251 -0.98 3.01 5.24
N LEU A 252 -1.73 2.54 6.23
CA LEU A 252 -3.19 2.54 6.22
C LEU A 252 -3.77 3.96 6.11
N ARG A 253 -3.23 4.94 6.85
CA ARG A 253 -3.78 6.31 6.87
C ARG A 253 -3.57 7.08 5.58
N TYR A 254 -2.53 6.74 4.83
CA TYR A 254 -2.13 7.45 3.60
C TYR A 254 -2.30 6.58 2.35
N ASP A 255 -3.10 5.52 2.46
CA ASP A 255 -3.41 4.55 1.39
C ASP A 255 -2.20 4.00 0.65
N LEU A 256 -1.11 3.74 1.38
CA LEU A 256 0.12 3.19 0.84
C LEU A 256 0.04 1.66 0.73
N ASP A 257 0.87 1.10 -0.15
CA ASP A 257 0.96 -0.35 -0.35
C ASP A 257 1.27 -1.08 0.98
N PRO A 258 0.39 -1.97 1.45
CA PRO A 258 0.58 -2.67 2.72
C PRO A 258 1.80 -3.62 2.72
N PHE A 259 2.29 -4.02 1.53
CA PHE A 259 3.45 -4.91 1.37
C PHE A 259 4.76 -4.16 1.13
N ALA A 260 4.72 -2.85 0.87
CA ALA A 260 5.93 -2.04 0.78
C ALA A 260 6.52 -1.78 2.17
N SER A 261 7.80 -1.44 2.26
CA SER A 261 8.42 -0.99 3.50
C SER A 261 8.82 0.48 3.39
N PHE A 262 8.65 1.21 4.49
CA PHE A 262 8.94 2.63 4.56
C PHE A 262 9.97 2.93 5.65
N ASP A 263 10.89 3.85 5.34
CA ASP A 263 11.90 4.33 6.27
C ASP A 263 11.46 5.70 6.84
N PRO A 264 11.25 5.83 8.16
CA PRO A 264 10.89 7.11 8.75
C PRO A 264 11.94 8.20 8.55
N GLU A 265 13.17 7.89 8.13
CA GLU A 265 14.17 8.89 7.77
C GLU A 265 13.91 9.53 6.39
N THR A 266 13.28 8.82 5.46
CA THR A 266 13.12 9.27 4.05
C THR A 266 11.70 9.67 3.68
N VAL A 267 10.67 9.17 4.38
CA VAL A 267 9.26 9.36 3.98
C VAL A 267 8.84 10.82 3.78
N LEU A 268 9.45 11.79 4.46
CA LEU A 268 9.17 13.20 4.21
C LEU A 268 9.79 13.74 2.92
N GLU A 269 10.98 13.25 2.55
CA GLU A 269 11.63 13.56 1.28
C GLU A 269 10.87 12.89 0.12
N ASP A 270 10.48 11.64 0.31
CA ASP A 270 9.66 10.90 -0.65
C ASP A 270 8.33 11.63 -0.91
N LEU A 271 7.67 12.12 0.15
CA LEU A 271 6.46 12.94 0.02
C LEU A 271 6.71 14.29 -0.68
N ASP A 272 7.90 14.91 -0.55
CA ASP A 272 8.22 16.11 -1.35
C ASP A 272 8.29 15.78 -2.83
N ALA A 273 8.94 14.66 -3.18
CA ALA A 273 9.06 14.20 -4.55
C ALA A 273 7.67 13.90 -5.13
N ASP A 274 6.83 13.15 -4.41
CA ASP A 274 5.47 12.82 -4.84
C ASP A 274 4.61 14.08 -5.08
N ILE A 275 4.74 15.10 -4.23
CA ILE A 275 4.04 16.38 -4.39
C ILE A 275 4.49 17.10 -5.67
N VAL A 276 5.79 17.06 -6.00
CA VAL A 276 6.29 17.67 -7.23
C VAL A 276 5.80 16.88 -8.45
N ASP A 277 5.94 15.57 -8.42
CA ASP A 277 5.56 14.68 -9.52
C ASP A 277 4.07 14.79 -9.84
N ILE A 278 3.21 14.77 -8.82
CA ILE A 278 1.76 14.92 -9.03
C ILE A 278 1.39 16.33 -9.52
N GLN A 279 2.12 17.39 -9.12
CA GLN A 279 1.88 18.74 -9.63
C GLN A 279 2.19 18.84 -11.12
N GLU A 280 3.32 18.27 -11.55
CA GLU A 280 3.71 18.23 -12.96
C GLU A 280 2.69 17.40 -13.76
N TYR A 281 2.33 16.22 -13.25
CA TYR A 281 1.34 15.37 -13.89
C TYR A 281 -0.04 16.04 -14.02
N ILE A 282 -0.51 16.72 -12.98
CA ILE A 282 -1.77 17.48 -13.03
C ILE A 282 -1.71 18.59 -14.09
N GLN A 283 -0.59 19.33 -14.18
CA GLN A 283 -0.46 20.40 -15.17
C GLN A 283 -0.52 19.87 -16.60
N GLU A 284 0.15 18.74 -16.87
CA GLU A 284 0.09 18.05 -18.15
C GLU A 284 -1.33 17.59 -18.47
N LEU A 285 -1.97 16.92 -17.51
CA LEU A 285 -3.31 16.37 -17.67
C LEU A 285 -4.37 17.47 -17.88
N GLU A 286 -4.27 18.60 -17.17
CA GLU A 286 -5.15 19.76 -17.37
C GLU A 286 -5.03 20.31 -18.79
N HIS A 287 -3.81 20.40 -19.30
CA HIS A 287 -3.56 20.88 -20.65
C HIS A 287 -4.12 19.92 -21.70
N GLU A 288 -3.95 18.61 -21.52
CA GLU A 288 -4.52 17.57 -22.40
C GLU A 288 -6.05 17.59 -22.41
N VAL A 289 -6.69 17.60 -21.23
CA VAL A 289 -8.14 17.66 -21.08
C VAL A 289 -8.72 18.88 -21.81
N MET A 290 -8.03 20.03 -21.75
CA MET A 290 -8.46 21.25 -22.45
C MET A 290 -8.47 21.09 -23.98
N GLN A 291 -7.61 20.23 -24.53
CA GLN A 291 -7.48 20.00 -25.97
C GLN A 291 -8.45 18.94 -26.50
N PHE A 292 -8.97 18.06 -25.66
CA PHE A 292 -9.81 16.94 -26.09
C PHE A 292 -11.19 17.33 -26.65
N ALA A 293 -11.56 18.61 -26.59
CA ALA A 293 -12.69 19.14 -27.38
C ALA A 293 -12.41 19.11 -28.91
N ASP A 294 -11.15 19.12 -29.33
CA ASP A 294 -10.74 19.00 -30.73
C ASP A 294 -10.48 17.53 -31.09
N GLN A 295 -11.22 17.04 -32.08
CA GLN A 295 -11.12 15.66 -32.55
C GLN A 295 -9.71 15.29 -33.06
N ALA A 296 -9.04 16.20 -33.76
CA ALA A 296 -7.72 15.93 -34.33
C ALA A 296 -6.66 15.83 -33.23
N LEU A 297 -6.74 16.71 -32.22
CA LEU A 297 -5.83 16.68 -31.06
C LEU A 297 -6.03 15.42 -30.22
N LEU A 298 -7.28 15.05 -29.92
CA LEU A 298 -7.56 13.80 -29.20
C LEU A 298 -7.03 12.58 -29.95
N LYS A 299 -7.26 12.48 -31.26
CA LYS A 299 -6.72 11.36 -32.07
C LYS A 299 -5.20 11.33 -32.10
N ALA A 300 -4.55 12.48 -32.16
CA ALA A 300 -3.10 12.57 -32.11
C ALA A 300 -2.56 12.07 -30.77
N TRP A 301 -3.21 12.48 -29.66
CA TRP A 301 -2.89 12.01 -28.32
C TRP A 301 -3.07 10.49 -28.17
N LEU A 302 -4.23 9.94 -28.56
CA LEU A 302 -4.48 8.49 -28.49
C LEU A 302 -3.43 7.70 -29.26
N LYS A 303 -2.97 8.23 -30.40
CA LYS A 303 -1.91 7.60 -31.20
C LYS A 303 -0.54 7.69 -30.53
N ALA A 304 -0.24 8.77 -29.82
CA ALA A 304 1.00 8.91 -29.06
C ALA A 304 1.02 7.92 -27.90
N MET A 305 -0.05 7.90 -27.09
CA MET A 305 -0.20 6.99 -25.96
C MET A 305 -0.05 5.52 -26.36
N LYS A 306 -0.75 5.08 -27.42
CA LYS A 306 -0.60 3.71 -27.94
C LYS A 306 0.83 3.34 -28.34
N ARG A 307 1.61 4.31 -28.83
CA ARG A 307 3.01 4.06 -29.23
C ARG A 307 3.92 3.94 -28.03
N GLU A 308 3.62 4.68 -26.98
CA GLU A 308 4.34 4.65 -25.71
C GLU A 308 4.10 3.33 -24.99
N ILE A 309 2.84 2.91 -24.84
CA ILE A 309 2.47 1.58 -24.30
C ILE A 309 3.22 0.48 -25.07
N ALA A 310 3.11 0.48 -26.40
CA ALA A 310 3.82 -0.51 -27.23
C ALA A 310 5.36 -0.37 -27.18
N ALA A 311 5.91 0.73 -26.67
CA ALA A 311 7.35 0.90 -26.45
C ALA A 311 7.79 0.36 -25.09
N ILE A 312 6.95 0.50 -24.06
CA ILE A 312 7.14 -0.07 -22.72
C ILE A 312 7.08 -1.59 -22.80
N GLU A 313 6.05 -2.17 -23.42
CA GLU A 313 5.92 -3.61 -23.63
C GLU A 313 7.13 -4.23 -24.35
N ARG A 314 7.79 -3.49 -25.25
CA ARG A 314 8.99 -3.93 -25.97
C ARG A 314 10.28 -3.84 -25.16
N ARG A 315 10.28 -3.09 -24.06
CA ARG A 315 11.40 -3.00 -23.13
C ARG A 315 11.30 -4.05 -22.03
N GLU A 316 10.06 -4.42 -21.68
CA GLU A 316 9.75 -5.36 -20.60
C GLU A 316 9.58 -6.81 -21.09
N GLY A 317 9.18 -7.02 -22.35
CA GLY A 317 9.14 -8.34 -23.01
C GLY A 317 10.41 -8.72 -23.75
#